data_AF-A0A7Y7DT05-F1
#
_entry.id   AF-A0A7Y7DT05-F1
#
_cell.length_a   1.000
_cell.length_b   1.000
_cell.length_c   1.000
_cell.angle_alpha   90.00
_cell.angle_beta   90.00
_cell.angle_gamma   90.00
#
_symmetry.space_group_name_H-M   'P 1'
#
loop_
_entity.id
_entity.type
_entity.pdbx_description
1 polymer ?
#
loop_
_entity_poly.entity_id
_entity_poly.type
_entity_poly.pdbx_seq_one_letter_code
_entity_poly.pdbx_strand_id
1 'polypeptide(L)'
;MLVKRIASICFAIAFLMALVLFARIGRSYISVPTARIIFMISGAAALVLNLFSFQKDKNSNPSFNLIFWVGSVVLFGGLILQFLNLPYHNYVVIAGLAITGISFFLSPTLITGKSDDSDLLDNPKNHS
;
A
#
# COMPACT_ATOMS: atom_id res chain seq x y z
N MET A 1 8.21 11.23 9.05
CA MET A 1 8.88 9.91 8.98
C MET A 1 8.22 8.84 9.84
N LEU A 2 7.87 9.10 11.11
CA LEU A 2 7.28 8.10 12.02
C LEU A 2 5.90 7.60 11.57
N VAL A 3 5.00 8.50 11.14
CA VAL A 3 3.65 8.15 10.64
C VAL A 3 3.70 7.25 9.40
N LYS A 4 4.61 7.55 8.45
CA LYS A 4 4.87 6.71 7.26
C LYS A 4 5.26 5.28 7.66
N ARG A 5 6.13 5.17 8.68
CA ARG A 5 6.61 3.86 9.16
C ARG A 5 5.48 3.06 9.81
N ILE A 6 4.66 3.69 10.65
CA ILE A 6 3.49 3.03 11.24
C ILE A 6 2.50 2.59 10.14
N ALA A 7 2.22 3.46 9.17
CA ALA A 7 1.35 3.13 8.04
C ALA A 7 1.87 1.89 7.27
N SER A 8 3.18 1.82 7.02
CA SER A 8 3.80 0.69 6.34
C SER A 8 3.72 -0.61 7.13
N ILE A 9 3.83 -0.55 8.47
CA ILE A 9 3.69 -1.72 9.35
C ILE A 9 2.23 -2.21 9.33
N CYS A 10 1.26 -1.31 9.49
CA CYS A 10 -0.16 -1.65 9.39
C CYS A 10 -0.49 -2.27 8.02
N PHE A 11 0.09 -1.73 6.94
CA PHE A 11 -0.08 -2.26 5.60
C PHE A 11 0.51 -3.67 5.47
N ALA A 12 1.72 -3.91 5.99
CA ALA A 12 2.35 -5.23 5.96
C ALA A 12 1.54 -6.28 6.74
N ILE A 13 1.00 -5.90 7.91
CA ILE A 13 0.11 -6.78 8.70
C ILE A 13 -1.16 -7.10 7.91
N ALA A 14 -1.80 -6.09 7.31
CA ALA A 14 -2.97 -6.30 6.46
C ALA A 14 -2.65 -7.21 5.26
N PHE A 15 -1.52 -6.99 4.59
CA PHE A 15 -1.09 -7.83 3.47
C PHE A 15 -0.86 -9.29 3.89
N LEU A 16 -0.22 -9.52 5.04
CA LEU A 16 -0.01 -10.87 5.57
C LEU A 16 -1.35 -11.57 5.87
N MET A 17 -2.31 -10.87 6.47
CA MET A 17 -3.66 -11.41 6.67
C MET A 17 -4.38 -11.68 5.35
N ALA A 18 -4.17 -10.86 4.33
CA ALA A 18 -4.72 -11.12 2.99
C ALA A 18 -4.21 -12.44 2.42
N LEU A 19 -2.92 -12.75 2.57
CA LEU A 19 -2.35 -14.05 2.17
C LEU A 19 -3.01 -15.22 2.92
N VAL A 20 -3.28 -15.07 4.22
CA VAL A 20 -3.97 -16.10 5.01
C VAL A 20 -5.39 -16.34 4.49
N LEU A 21 -6.11 -15.27 4.16
CA LEU A 21 -7.49 -15.33 3.70
C LEU A 21 -7.61 -15.89 2.27
N PHE A 22 -6.82 -15.36 1.34
CA PHE A 22 -6.94 -15.63 -0.10
C PHE A 22 -6.03 -16.77 -0.57
N ALA A 23 -4.74 -16.76 -0.20
CA ALA A 23 -3.78 -17.78 -0.64
C ALA A 23 -3.86 -19.08 0.17
N ARG A 24 -4.69 -19.11 1.24
CA ARG A 24 -4.84 -20.23 2.18
C ARG A 24 -3.58 -20.59 2.99
N ILE A 25 -2.54 -19.76 2.93
CA ILE A 25 -1.27 -19.97 3.61
C ILE A 25 -1.43 -19.60 5.09
N GLY A 26 -1.15 -20.51 6.03
CA GLY A 26 -1.20 -20.19 7.47
C GLY A 26 -2.58 -20.33 8.15
N ARG A 27 -3.59 -20.88 7.46
CA ARG A 27 -4.89 -21.20 8.08
C ARG A 27 -4.82 -22.19 9.24
N SER A 28 -3.73 -22.95 9.37
CA SER A 28 -3.54 -23.87 10.51
C SER A 28 -3.16 -23.13 11.79
N TYR A 29 -2.64 -21.89 11.68
CA TYR A 29 -2.23 -21.08 12.83
C TYR A 29 -3.24 -19.99 13.17
N ILE A 30 -3.91 -19.41 12.16
CA ILE A 30 -4.84 -18.30 12.33
C ILE A 30 -6.19 -18.65 11.72
N SER A 31 -7.25 -18.53 12.52
CA SER A 31 -8.61 -18.77 12.07
C SER A 31 -9.08 -17.68 11.10
N VAL A 32 -9.90 -18.07 10.13
CA VAL A 32 -10.44 -17.17 9.10
C VAL A 32 -11.16 -15.94 9.69
N PRO A 33 -12.00 -16.05 10.74
CA PRO A 33 -12.66 -14.89 11.32
C PRO A 33 -11.68 -13.89 11.95
N THR A 34 -10.68 -14.38 12.67
CA THR A 34 -9.65 -13.53 13.30
C THR A 34 -8.83 -12.80 12.25
N ALA A 35 -8.38 -13.51 11.20
CA ALA A 35 -7.65 -12.91 10.10
C ALA A 35 -8.46 -11.80 9.39
N ARG A 36 -9.78 -11.98 9.21
CA ARG A 36 -10.66 -10.95 8.64
C ARG A 36 -10.69 -9.68 9.50
N ILE A 37 -10.85 -9.82 10.82
CA ILE A 37 -10.90 -8.68 11.73
C ILE A 37 -9.57 -7.91 11.71
N ILE A 38 -8.44 -8.63 11.83
CA ILE A 38 -7.11 -8.01 11.79
C ILE A 38 -6.86 -7.32 10.44
N PHE A 39 -7.26 -7.96 9.34
CA PHE A 39 -7.18 -7.37 8.00
C PHE A 39 -7.97 -6.06 7.90
N MET A 40 -9.23 -6.04 8.37
CA MET A 40 -10.08 -4.86 8.28
C MET A 40 -9.54 -3.70 9.12
N ILE A 41 -9.16 -3.95 10.37
CA ILE A 41 -8.63 -2.90 11.26
C ILE A 41 -7.28 -2.39 10.74
N SER A 42 -6.35 -3.29 10.44
CA SER A 42 -5.00 -2.90 10.01
C SER A 42 -5.01 -2.25 8.62
N GLY A 43 -5.83 -2.76 7.70
CA GLY A 43 -5.96 -2.23 6.35
C GLY A 43 -6.63 -0.84 6.34
N ALA A 44 -7.69 -0.65 7.12
CA ALA A 44 -8.32 0.66 7.27
C ALA A 44 -7.37 1.68 7.91
N ALA A 45 -6.67 1.29 8.99
CA ALA A 45 -5.67 2.14 9.63
C ALA A 45 -4.53 2.50 8.66
N ALA A 46 -4.02 1.53 7.91
CA ALA A 46 -2.99 1.75 6.91
C ALA A 46 -3.43 2.76 5.83
N LEU A 47 -4.64 2.62 5.29
CA LEU A 47 -5.18 3.53 4.27
C LEU A 47 -5.33 4.96 4.77
N VAL A 48 -5.87 5.13 5.99
CA VAL A 48 -6.06 6.45 6.61
C VAL A 48 -4.71 7.09 6.93
N LEU A 49 -3.78 6.35 7.52
CA LEU A 49 -2.45 6.85 7.83
C LEU A 49 -1.65 7.20 6.56
N ASN A 50 -1.84 6.43 5.48
CA ASN A 50 -1.23 6.71 4.18
C ASN A 50 -1.78 8.03 3.59
N LEU A 51 -3.09 8.29 3.71
CA LEU A 51 -3.70 9.57 3.29
C LEU A 51 -3.08 10.77 4.02
N PHE A 52 -2.93 10.69 5.35
CA PHE A 52 -2.31 11.77 6.13
C PHE A 52 -0.83 11.96 5.78
N SER A 53 -0.15 10.89 5.38
CA SER A 53 1.21 10.99 4.90
C SER A 53 1.31 11.70 3.55
N PHE A 54 0.34 11.50 2.64
CA PHE A 54 0.33 12.12 1.32
C PHE A 54 0.28 13.64 1.37
N GLN A 55 -0.45 14.23 2.33
CA GLN A 55 -0.53 15.69 2.47
C GLN A 55 0.81 16.35 2.89
N LYS A 56 1.78 15.58 3.38
CA LYS A 56 3.05 16.11 3.89
C LYS A 56 4.19 16.13 2.87
N ASP A 57 4.11 15.41 1.75
CA ASP A 57 5.15 15.42 0.72
C ASP A 57 4.88 16.53 -0.31
N LYS A 58 5.64 17.62 -0.22
CA LYS A 58 5.55 18.77 -1.14
C LYS A 58 6.14 18.52 -2.55
N ASN A 59 6.95 17.47 -2.73
CA ASN A 59 7.74 17.20 -3.95
C ASN A 59 7.26 16.00 -4.78
N SER A 60 6.18 15.31 -4.38
CA SER A 60 5.65 14.17 -5.12
C SER A 60 4.56 14.63 -6.09
N ASN A 61 4.51 14.08 -7.31
CA ASN A 61 3.41 14.32 -8.25
C ASN A 61 2.05 14.02 -7.58
N PRO A 62 1.26 15.04 -7.22
CA PRO A 62 0.09 14.86 -6.35
C PRO A 62 -0.96 13.96 -7.00
N SER A 63 -1.12 14.09 -8.32
CA SER A 63 -2.10 13.33 -9.11
C SER A 63 -1.81 11.83 -9.10
N PHE A 64 -0.54 11.42 -9.21
CA PHE A 64 -0.13 10.02 -9.17
C PHE A 64 -0.48 9.36 -7.82
N ASN A 65 -0.08 10.01 -6.74
CA ASN A 65 -0.31 9.53 -5.38
C ASN A 65 -1.81 9.43 -5.06
N LEU A 66 -2.60 10.39 -5.55
CA LEU A 66 -4.05 10.42 -5.34
C LEU A 66 -4.75 9.28 -6.11
N ILE A 67 -4.35 9.01 -7.35
CA ILE A 67 -4.87 7.88 -8.15
C ILE A 67 -4.54 6.54 -7.50
N PHE A 68 -3.29 6.35 -7.04
CA PHE A 68 -2.90 5.15 -6.29
C PHE A 68 -3.72 4.99 -5.00
N TRP A 69 -3.92 6.09 -4.26
CA TRP A 69 -4.72 6.08 -3.03
C TRP A 69 -6.18 5.72 -3.30
N VAL A 70 -6.81 6.34 -4.30
CA VAL A 70 -8.20 6.03 -4.71
C VAL A 70 -8.32 4.57 -5.14
N GLY A 71 -7.40 4.08 -5.96
CA GLY A 71 -7.36 2.67 -6.34
C GLY A 71 -7.26 1.75 -5.12
N SER A 72 -6.45 2.12 -4.13
CA SER A 72 -6.28 1.35 -2.90
C SER A 72 -7.56 1.32 -2.05
N VAL A 73 -8.31 2.43 -2.00
CA VAL A 73 -9.62 2.50 -1.34
C VAL A 73 -10.65 1.63 -2.06
N VAL A 74 -10.72 1.70 -3.38
CA VAL A 74 -11.63 0.88 -4.19
C VAL A 74 -11.31 -0.60 -4.01
N LEU A 75 -10.04 -0.97 -4.06
CA LEU A 75 -9.58 -2.35 -3.83
C LEU A 75 -9.97 -2.84 -2.44
N PHE A 76 -9.64 -2.09 -1.39
CA PHE A 76 -9.95 -2.45 -0.02
C PHE A 76 -11.46 -2.57 0.22
N GLY A 77 -12.25 -1.65 -0.32
CA GLY A 77 -13.71 -1.74 -0.31
C GLY A 77 -14.22 -3.01 -0.98
N GLY A 78 -13.68 -3.35 -2.17
CA GLY A 78 -13.99 -4.60 -2.86
C GLY A 78 -13.69 -5.86 -2.03
N LEU A 79 -12.57 -5.87 -1.31
CA LEU A 79 -12.20 -6.98 -0.42
C LEU A 79 -13.16 -7.10 0.77
N ILE A 80 -13.62 -5.98 1.33
CA ILE A 80 -14.67 -5.99 2.37
C ILE A 80 -15.98 -6.54 1.81
N LEU A 81 -16.42 -6.09 0.63
CA LEU A 81 -17.62 -6.62 -0.03
C LEU A 81 -17.52 -8.14 -0.22
N GLN A 82 -16.33 -8.63 -0.60
CA GLN A 82 -16.06 -10.05 -0.74
C GLN A 82 -16.19 -10.80 0.60
N PHE A 83 -15.71 -10.24 1.71
CA PHE A 83 -15.89 -10.87 3.03
C PHE A 83 -17.33 -10.88 3.51
N LEU A 84 -18.11 -9.88 3.13
CA LEU A 84 -19.54 -9.77 3.43
C LEU A 84 -20.41 -10.57 2.43
N ASN A 85 -19.82 -11.22 1.44
CA ASN A 85 -20.51 -11.93 0.34
C ASN A 85 -21.53 -11.05 -0.40
N LEU A 86 -21.24 -9.75 -0.54
CA LEU A 86 -22.11 -8.84 -1.28
C LEU A 86 -21.96 -9.05 -2.79
N PRO A 87 -23.03 -8.79 -3.58
CA PRO A 87 -22.99 -8.94 -5.02
C PRO A 87 -21.95 -8.00 -5.64
N TYR A 88 -21.45 -8.36 -6.82
CA TYR A 88 -20.48 -7.58 -7.60
C TYR A 88 -19.08 -7.38 -6.97
N HIS A 89 -18.77 -7.99 -5.81
CA HIS A 89 -17.46 -7.83 -5.15
C HIS A 89 -16.28 -8.10 -6.09
N ASN A 90 -16.35 -9.12 -6.95
CA ASN A 90 -15.29 -9.45 -7.91
C ASN A 90 -15.00 -8.31 -8.89
N TYR A 91 -16.04 -7.63 -9.41
CA TYR A 91 -15.85 -6.50 -10.32
C TYR A 91 -15.15 -5.33 -9.62
N VAL A 92 -15.52 -5.05 -8.36
CA VAL A 92 -14.92 -3.97 -7.56
C VAL A 92 -13.45 -4.28 -7.23
N VAL A 93 -13.14 -5.53 -6.87
CA VAL A 93 -11.75 -5.97 -6.62
C VAL A 93 -10.90 -5.85 -7.88
N ILE A 94 -11.42 -6.32 -9.03
CA ILE A 94 -10.71 -6.23 -10.31
C ILE A 94 -10.48 -4.76 -10.70
N ALA A 95 -11.49 -3.89 -10.55
CA ALA A 95 -11.35 -2.46 -10.82
C ALA A 95 -10.30 -1.82 -9.92
N GLY A 96 -10.31 -2.11 -8.61
CA GLY A 96 -9.31 -1.62 -7.67
C GLY A 96 -7.89 -2.09 -8.01
N LEU A 97 -7.73 -3.36 -8.37
CA LEU A 97 -6.44 -3.91 -8.85
C LEU A 97 -5.99 -3.25 -10.15
N ALA A 98 -6.90 -3.00 -11.09
CA ALA A 98 -6.57 -2.32 -12.34
C ALA A 98 -6.09 -0.89 -12.08
N ILE A 99 -6.82 -0.11 -11.28
CA ILE A 99 -6.44 1.28 -10.96
C ILE A 99 -5.09 1.33 -10.24
N THR A 100 -4.90 0.49 -9.22
CA THR A 100 -3.61 0.44 -8.49
C THR A 100 -2.47 -0.09 -9.35
N GLY A 101 -2.69 -1.15 -10.14
CA GLY A 101 -1.70 -1.71 -11.04
C GLY A 101 -1.28 -0.76 -12.15
N ILE A 102 -2.23 -0.12 -12.82
CA ILE A 102 -1.97 0.89 -13.86
C ILE A 102 -1.22 2.08 -13.28
N SER A 103 -1.52 2.47 -12.03
CA SER A 103 -0.75 3.52 -11.38
C SER A 103 0.74 3.14 -11.31
N PHE A 104 1.13 1.90 -10.97
CA PHE A 104 2.54 1.52 -10.97
C PHE A 104 3.21 1.70 -12.34
N PHE A 105 2.52 1.43 -13.44
CA PHE A 105 3.05 1.66 -14.81
C PHE A 105 3.19 3.14 -15.15
N LEU A 106 2.33 4.00 -14.61
CA LEU A 106 2.40 5.46 -14.75
C LEU A 106 3.44 6.10 -13.81
N SER A 107 4.07 5.32 -12.93
CA SER A 107 5.03 5.83 -11.96
C SER A 107 6.28 6.36 -12.68
N PRO A 108 6.59 7.66 -12.57
CA PRO A 108 7.80 8.25 -13.18
C PRO A 108 9.10 7.60 -12.66
N THR A 109 9.02 6.89 -11.52
CA THR A 109 10.14 6.23 -10.86
C THR A 109 10.63 4.98 -11.60
N LEU A 110 9.79 4.32 -12.42
CA LEU A 110 10.25 3.22 -13.29
C LEU A 110 10.89 3.74 -14.58
N ILE A 111 10.59 4.98 -14.97
CA ILE A 111 11.16 5.65 -16.15
C ILE A 111 12.44 6.42 -15.79
N THR A 112 12.58 6.85 -14.53
CA THR A 112 13.78 7.50 -14.01
C THR A 112 14.62 6.51 -13.23
N GLY A 113 15.25 5.57 -13.94
CA GLY A 113 16.51 5.02 -13.47
C GLY A 113 17.56 6.12 -13.49
N LYS A 114 17.64 6.94 -12.42
CA LYS A 114 18.76 7.86 -12.24
C LYS A 114 18.95 8.18 -10.76
N SER A 115 19.88 7.43 -10.17
CA SER A 115 20.92 7.86 -9.25
C SER A 115 20.62 9.09 -8.38
N ASP A 116 20.51 8.86 -7.07
CA ASP A 116 21.32 9.65 -6.12
C ASP A 116 22.25 8.68 -5.40
N ASP A 117 23.26 8.24 -6.15
CA ASP A 117 24.58 7.83 -5.65
C ASP A 117 25.41 9.10 -5.36
N SER A 118 24.83 10.09 -4.66
CA SER A 118 25.47 11.39 -4.40
C SER A 118 25.90 11.60 -2.96
N ASP A 119 25.70 10.64 -2.06
CA ASP A 119 26.24 10.69 -0.68
C ASP A 119 27.48 9.80 -0.47
N LEU A 120 27.99 9.18 -1.53
CA LEU A 120 29.22 8.36 -1.50
C LEU A 120 30.48 9.07 -2.03
N LEU A 121 30.42 10.38 -2.33
CA LEU A 121 31.55 11.14 -2.92
C LEU A 121 31.96 12.42 -2.19
N ASP A 122 31.42 12.76 -1.02
CA ASP A 122 31.97 13.84 -0.18
C ASP A 122 33.03 13.30 0.80
N ASN A 123 34.12 12.79 0.21
CA ASN A 123 35.41 12.76 0.87
C ASN A 123 36.49 13.18 -0.12
N PRO A 124 36.85 14.46 -0.18
CA PRO A 124 38.21 14.85 -0.47
C PRO A 124 38.92 15.14 0.84
N LYS A 125 39.84 14.26 1.20
CA LYS A 125 41.03 14.62 1.98
C LYS A 125 41.59 15.94 1.43
N ASN A 126 41.65 17.00 2.24
CA ASN A 126 42.77 17.95 2.16
C ASN A 126 42.89 18.80 3.44
N HIS A 127 43.93 18.50 4.21
CA HIS A 127 44.83 19.44 4.92
C HIS A 127 44.24 20.74 5.50
N SER A 128 44.24 20.86 6.83
CA SER A 128 45.34 21.54 7.55
C SER A 128 45.29 21.26 9.06
#